data_AF-A0A933AIL6-F1
#
_entry.id   AF-A0A933AIL6-F1
#
_cell.length_a   1.000
_cell.length_b   1.000
_cell.length_c   1.000
_cell.angle_alpha   90.00
_cell.angle_beta   90.00
_cell.angle_gamma   90.00
#
_symmetry.space_group_name_H-M   'P 1'
#
loop_
_entity.id
_entity.type
_entity.pdbx_description
1 polymer ?
#
loop_
_entity_poly.entity_id
_entity_poly.type
_entity_poly.pdbx_seq_one_letter_code
_entity_poly.pdbx_strand_id
1 'polypeptide(L)'
;MRFSKQIKPPARNPLGILAVVFVAFGGVMVALTAFALLTRQTRADQYPATIVISLPAAAETVEPLRPTPATLAALISAPSQSVTPISSDPRPPTSTPTPALRPTGYYVAPLNPTPIPTPELPPAAPFPTSCDGPGRMNILVIGMDGRSANYDRAARADALAVIGVNFGDRSAQILSIPRDLWVQIPAYGTQPTQENRINTGYALAGSYGYPGGGAAFQAYVISQTFGLRIDRTMVLNFTAFESAIDTIGGVDINVTTAVHDPRYPDDQGGTLVLEIPAGLVHMDGRTALMYARTRHADSDFGRMRRQQKVLMAVRDKLLTPESLLVLPSLVQLIYQSVSTDLSLDDVGLLGCVGPQIPRESITQIVIDSTMTTSFAATSGAQVLLPKMDLITPLLAAFNTGQ
;
A
#
# COMPACT_ATOMS: atom_id res chain seq x y z
N MET A 1 -57.61 -12.02 -32.55
CA MET A 1 -57.46 -11.19 -31.33
C MET A 1 -56.04 -11.27 -30.81
N ARG A 2 -55.33 -10.15 -30.68
CA ARG A 2 -54.44 -9.76 -29.56
C ARG A 2 -53.74 -8.45 -29.93
N PHE A 3 -53.92 -7.41 -29.12
CA PHE A 3 -53.20 -6.14 -29.28
C PHE A 3 -51.81 -6.27 -28.67
N SER A 4 -50.81 -5.66 -29.32
CA SER A 4 -49.58 -5.23 -28.65
C SER A 4 -49.49 -3.70 -28.79
N LYS A 5 -49.51 -2.98 -27.67
CA LYS A 5 -49.36 -1.51 -27.67
C LYS A 5 -47.89 -1.17 -27.77
N GLN A 6 -47.50 -0.38 -28.77
CA GLN A 6 -46.25 0.38 -28.70
C GLN A 6 -46.32 1.35 -27.52
N ILE A 7 -45.32 1.31 -26.64
CA ILE A 7 -45.11 2.35 -25.62
C ILE A 7 -43.91 3.16 -26.09
N LYS A 8 -44.19 4.39 -26.54
CA LYS A 8 -43.18 5.38 -26.93
C LYS A 8 -42.58 5.99 -25.64
N PRO A 9 -41.26 5.97 -25.42
CA PRO A 9 -40.66 6.63 -24.26
C PRO A 9 -40.91 8.16 -24.32
N PRO A 10 -41.14 8.82 -23.18
CA PRO A 10 -41.40 10.25 -23.14
C PRO A 10 -40.15 11.05 -23.46
N ALA A 11 -40.27 12.07 -24.33
CA ALA A 11 -39.21 13.06 -24.51
C ALA A 11 -39.04 13.87 -23.22
N ARG A 12 -37.79 14.12 -22.81
CA ARG A 12 -37.44 15.02 -21.70
C ARG A 12 -36.72 16.25 -22.27
N ASN A 13 -37.11 17.45 -21.81
CA ASN A 13 -36.60 18.71 -22.32
C ASN A 13 -35.13 18.95 -21.91
N PRO A 14 -34.27 19.49 -22.80
CA PRO A 14 -32.84 19.67 -22.55
C PRO A 14 -32.49 20.92 -21.70
N LEU A 15 -33.43 21.46 -20.92
CA LEU A 15 -33.31 22.77 -20.24
C LEU A 15 -33.16 22.70 -18.71
N GLY A 16 -33.01 21.51 -18.12
CA GLY A 16 -32.83 21.35 -16.66
C GLY A 16 -31.36 21.31 -16.18
N ILE A 17 -30.38 21.29 -17.07
CA ILE A 17 -29.02 20.78 -16.78
C ILE A 17 -28.12 21.80 -16.06
N LEU A 18 -28.46 23.09 -16.05
CA LEU A 18 -27.60 24.14 -15.47
C LEU A 18 -27.86 24.48 -13.98
N ALA A 19 -28.83 23.84 -13.33
CA ALA A 19 -29.34 24.28 -12.01
C ALA A 19 -28.95 23.41 -10.80
N VAL A 20 -28.39 22.20 -11.01
CA VAL A 20 -28.21 21.21 -9.92
C VAL A 20 -26.77 21.15 -9.38
N VAL A 21 -25.78 21.58 -10.17
CA VAL A 21 -24.34 21.46 -9.85
C VAL A 21 -23.92 22.22 -8.57
N PHE A 22 -24.65 23.26 -8.16
CA PHE A 22 -24.28 24.13 -7.05
C PHE A 22 -24.87 23.77 -5.67
N VAL A 23 -25.86 22.86 -5.60
CA VAL A 23 -26.61 22.63 -4.35
C VAL A 23 -26.07 21.45 -3.52
N ALA A 24 -25.40 20.47 -4.15
CA ALA A 24 -24.89 19.28 -3.47
C ALA A 24 -23.58 19.50 -2.68
N PHE A 25 -22.78 20.51 -3.02
CA PHE A 25 -21.46 20.76 -2.41
C PHE A 25 -21.40 21.95 -1.43
N GLY A 26 -22.50 22.68 -1.25
CA GLY A 26 -22.52 23.89 -0.40
C GLY A 26 -22.80 23.67 1.10
N GLY A 27 -23.17 22.47 1.52
CA GLY A 27 -23.85 22.25 2.81
C GLY A 27 -23.01 22.35 4.09
N VAL A 28 -21.71 22.03 4.06
CA VAL A 28 -20.89 21.85 5.28
C VAL A 28 -19.81 22.94 5.45
N MET A 29 -19.42 23.62 4.37
CA MET A 29 -18.34 24.62 4.33
C MET A 29 -18.54 25.84 5.25
N VAL A 30 -19.78 26.14 5.66
CA VAL A 30 -20.13 27.33 6.47
C VAL A 30 -20.21 27.03 7.98
N ALA A 31 -20.54 25.80 8.38
CA ALA A 31 -20.76 25.46 9.79
C ALA A 31 -19.44 25.28 10.57
N LEU A 32 -18.46 24.57 9.99
CA LEU A 32 -17.19 24.26 10.66
C LEU A 32 -16.20 25.44 10.66
N THR A 33 -16.23 26.27 9.62
CA THR A 33 -15.41 27.49 9.52
C THR A 33 -15.80 28.52 10.58
N ALA A 34 -17.10 28.70 10.84
CA ALA A 34 -17.60 29.60 11.88
C ALA A 34 -17.15 29.18 13.30
N PHE A 35 -17.21 27.89 13.62
CA PHE A 35 -16.87 27.39 14.96
C PHE A 35 -15.36 27.47 15.27
N ALA A 36 -14.50 27.25 14.26
CA ALA A 36 -13.05 27.38 14.37
C ALA A 36 -12.55 28.84 14.48
N LEU A 37 -13.31 29.81 13.96
CA LEU A 37 -12.98 31.23 14.06
C LEU A 37 -13.42 31.85 15.40
N LEU A 38 -14.63 31.53 15.88
CA LEU A 38 -15.16 32.06 17.15
C LEU A 38 -14.36 31.58 18.38
N THR A 39 -13.70 30.43 18.31
CA THR A 39 -12.90 29.87 19.41
C THR A 39 -11.46 30.41 19.48
N ARG A 40 -11.00 31.17 18.48
CA ARG A 40 -9.65 31.79 18.48
C ARG A 40 -9.61 33.25 18.95
N GLN A 41 -10.76 33.91 19.10
CA GLN A 41 -10.82 35.37 19.26
C GLN A 41 -10.77 35.88 20.71
N THR A 42 -10.64 35.00 21.71
CA THR A 42 -10.67 35.33 23.16
C THR A 42 -9.32 35.20 23.89
N ARG A 43 -8.20 35.10 23.15
CA ARG A 43 -6.83 35.17 23.72
C ARG A 43 -5.88 35.98 22.84
N ALA A 44 -6.09 37.29 22.83
CA ALA A 44 -5.09 38.26 22.42
C ALA A 44 -4.82 39.22 23.58
N ASP A 45 -3.62 39.19 24.15
CA ASP A 45 -2.97 40.37 24.73
C ASP A 45 -1.48 40.09 25.03
N GLN A 46 -0.64 41.13 24.91
CA GLN A 46 0.72 41.28 25.48
C GLN A 46 1.78 40.17 25.14
N TYR A 47 2.90 40.40 24.44
CA TYR A 47 3.76 41.58 24.20
C TYR A 47 4.49 41.53 22.83
N PRO A 48 5.09 42.64 22.32
CA PRO A 48 5.80 42.68 21.03
C PRO A 48 7.34 42.81 21.15
N ALA A 49 8.07 42.32 20.13
CA ALA A 49 9.40 42.82 19.75
C ALA A 49 9.74 42.47 18.28
N THR A 50 10.29 43.44 17.53
CA THR A 50 10.82 43.28 16.16
C THR A 50 12.34 43.37 16.18
N ILE A 51 13.05 42.64 15.31
CA ILE A 51 14.44 42.92 14.89
C ILE A 51 14.71 42.33 13.49
N VAL A 52 15.70 42.86 12.77
CA VAL A 52 15.83 42.73 11.30
C VAL A 52 17.17 42.11 10.87
N ILE A 53 17.09 41.27 9.83
CA ILE A 53 18.08 40.82 8.83
C ILE A 53 19.54 41.34 8.97
N SER A 54 20.51 40.43 8.94
CA SER A 54 21.77 40.62 8.22
C SER A 54 22.45 39.28 7.87
N LEU A 55 23.23 39.26 6.79
CA LEU A 55 23.97 38.09 6.27
C LEU A 55 25.16 38.59 5.43
N PRO A 56 26.39 38.09 5.67
CA PRO A 56 27.44 38.14 4.65
C PRO A 56 28.04 36.75 4.38
N ALA A 57 28.65 36.60 3.20
CA ALA A 57 29.41 35.41 2.80
C ALA A 57 30.79 35.82 2.27
N ALA A 58 31.81 35.00 2.54
CA ALA A 58 33.06 34.89 1.79
C ALA A 58 33.82 33.65 2.25
N ALA A 59 34.76 33.17 1.43
CA ALA A 59 35.65 32.04 1.75
C ALA A 59 37.11 32.50 1.71
N GLU A 60 38.02 31.73 2.32
CA GLU A 60 39.44 31.79 1.99
C GLU A 60 40.12 30.42 2.24
N THR A 61 41.24 30.17 1.58
CA THR A 61 41.87 28.85 1.44
C THR A 61 43.38 28.90 1.71
N VAL A 62 43.90 28.04 2.59
CA VAL A 62 45.35 27.80 2.75
C VAL A 62 45.64 26.32 3.04
N GLU A 63 46.72 25.82 2.44
CA GLU A 63 47.31 24.46 2.55
C GLU A 63 48.86 24.63 2.63
N PRO A 64 49.71 23.59 2.71
CA PRO A 64 49.75 22.39 3.58
C PRO A 64 50.98 22.44 4.54
N LEU A 65 51.25 21.39 5.33
CA LEU A 65 52.56 21.19 5.98
C LEU A 65 52.94 19.71 6.28
N ARG A 66 54.16 19.34 5.91
CA ARG A 66 54.95 18.09 6.13
C ARG A 66 56.46 18.49 5.94
N PRO A 67 57.53 17.71 6.30
CA PRO A 67 57.60 16.23 6.36
C PRO A 67 58.58 15.52 7.38
N THR A 68 58.44 14.19 7.54
CA THR A 68 59.54 13.17 7.73
C THR A 68 60.43 13.17 9.02
N PRO A 69 61.41 12.24 9.22
CA PRO A 69 61.29 10.75 9.26
C PRO A 69 62.13 10.03 10.36
N ALA A 70 61.86 8.74 10.65
CA ALA A 70 62.82 7.63 10.96
C ALA A 70 62.09 6.39 11.57
N THR A 71 62.65 5.18 11.79
CA THR A 71 63.53 4.24 11.03
C THR A 71 63.81 3.02 11.95
N LEU A 72 63.55 1.76 11.53
CA LEU A 72 64.20 0.55 12.09
C LEU A 72 64.02 -0.70 11.20
N ALA A 73 64.94 -1.68 11.28
CA ALA A 73 64.94 -2.95 10.53
C ALA A 73 65.86 -4.00 11.21
N ALA A 74 65.88 -5.31 10.88
CA ALA A 74 65.11 -6.08 9.88
C ALA A 74 64.36 -7.28 10.52
N LEU A 75 64.63 -8.60 10.39
CA LEU A 75 65.70 -9.42 9.76
C LEU A 75 65.16 -10.79 9.28
N ILE A 76 65.75 -11.30 8.19
CA ILE A 76 65.97 -12.74 7.82
C ILE A 76 64.82 -13.76 7.97
N SER A 77 64.26 -14.22 6.84
CA SER A 77 64.55 -15.57 6.27
C SER A 77 63.81 -15.77 4.92
N ALA A 78 64.19 -16.80 4.15
CA ALA A 78 63.65 -17.12 2.82
C ALA A 78 63.30 -18.62 2.73
N PRO A 79 62.59 -19.09 1.67
CA PRO A 79 63.29 -19.42 0.42
C PRO A 79 62.56 -19.00 -0.87
N SER A 80 63.25 -19.16 -2.00
CA SER A 80 62.78 -18.81 -3.36
C SER A 80 62.13 -19.99 -4.10
N GLN A 81 61.26 -19.70 -5.06
CA GLN A 81 61.06 -20.56 -6.24
C GLN A 81 61.14 -19.71 -7.53
N SER A 82 61.70 -20.30 -8.57
CA SER A 82 62.02 -19.63 -9.85
C SER A 82 60.93 -19.88 -10.89
N VAL A 83 60.62 -18.86 -11.71
CA VAL A 83 59.82 -19.02 -12.94
C VAL A 83 60.56 -18.37 -14.10
N THR A 84 60.67 -19.08 -15.23
CA THR A 84 61.36 -18.64 -16.44
C THR A 84 60.53 -17.65 -17.27
N PRO A 85 61.16 -16.67 -17.94
CA PRO A 85 60.47 -15.81 -18.90
C PRO A 85 60.15 -16.55 -20.21
N ILE A 86 59.04 -16.18 -20.87
CA ILE A 86 58.68 -16.63 -22.22
C ILE A 86 58.42 -15.39 -23.08
N SER A 87 58.85 -15.44 -24.35
CA SER A 87 58.88 -14.31 -25.28
C SER A 87 57.49 -13.77 -25.64
N SER A 88 57.39 -12.46 -25.85
CA SER A 88 56.21 -11.77 -26.37
C SER A 88 56.37 -11.44 -27.86
N ASP A 89 55.52 -12.02 -28.71
CA ASP A 89 55.44 -11.75 -30.15
C ASP A 89 54.19 -10.89 -30.46
N PRO A 90 54.29 -9.71 -31.10
CA PRO A 90 53.18 -8.76 -31.22
C PRO A 90 52.25 -9.08 -32.40
N ARG A 91 51.12 -9.74 -32.12
CA ARG A 91 50.06 -9.99 -33.11
C ARG A 91 49.19 -8.73 -33.35
N PRO A 92 48.76 -8.41 -34.59
CA PRO A 92 47.92 -7.23 -34.85
C PRO A 92 46.53 -7.30 -34.20
N PRO A 93 45.93 -6.14 -33.85
CA PRO A 93 44.59 -6.11 -33.24
C PRO A 93 43.52 -6.58 -34.24
N THR A 94 42.66 -7.49 -33.81
CA THR A 94 41.49 -7.93 -34.59
C THR A 94 40.35 -6.95 -34.39
N SER A 95 39.78 -6.43 -35.48
CA SER A 95 38.65 -5.48 -35.42
C SER A 95 37.37 -6.14 -34.90
N THR A 96 36.94 -5.76 -33.69
CA THR A 96 35.62 -6.14 -33.17
C THR A 96 34.52 -5.37 -33.91
N PRO A 97 33.45 -6.02 -34.40
CA PRO A 97 32.36 -5.32 -35.06
C PRO A 97 31.53 -4.50 -34.06
N THR A 98 31.35 -3.21 -34.34
CA THR A 98 30.50 -2.31 -33.54
C THR A 98 29.04 -2.78 -33.55
N PRO A 99 28.38 -2.94 -32.38
CA PRO A 99 26.96 -3.23 -32.33
C PRO A 99 26.14 -2.11 -32.98
N ALA A 100 25.31 -2.46 -33.96
CA ALA A 100 24.41 -1.50 -34.59
C ALA A 100 23.31 -1.09 -33.61
N LEU A 101 23.26 0.21 -33.26
CA LEU A 101 22.19 0.79 -32.46
C LEU A 101 20.85 0.63 -33.20
N ARG A 102 20.00 -0.30 -32.75
CA ARG A 102 18.59 -0.31 -33.14
C ARG A 102 17.89 0.92 -32.53
N PRO A 103 17.07 1.66 -33.27
CA PRO A 103 16.28 2.74 -32.71
C PRO A 103 15.35 2.20 -31.60
N THR A 104 15.47 2.75 -30.40
CA THR A 104 14.43 2.62 -29.37
C THR A 104 13.19 3.36 -29.87
N GLY A 105 12.05 2.67 -29.95
CA GLY A 105 10.81 3.27 -30.41
C GLY A 105 10.32 4.36 -29.44
N TYR A 106 10.10 5.57 -29.93
CA TYR A 106 9.44 6.63 -29.17
C TYR A 106 7.94 6.40 -29.15
N TYR A 107 7.33 6.40 -27.97
CA TYR A 107 5.87 6.40 -27.84
C TYR A 107 5.34 7.80 -28.12
N VAL A 108 4.64 7.96 -29.25
CA VAL A 108 3.90 9.19 -29.57
C VAL A 108 2.45 8.99 -29.17
N ALA A 109 1.99 9.74 -28.17
CA ALA A 109 0.59 9.72 -27.78
C ALA A 109 -0.29 10.30 -28.90
N PRO A 110 -1.46 9.70 -29.22
CA PRO A 110 -2.36 10.24 -30.23
C PRO A 110 -2.97 11.57 -29.77
N LEU A 111 -2.80 12.63 -30.57
CA LEU A 111 -3.19 14.01 -30.23
C LEU A 111 -4.71 14.23 -30.13
N ASN A 112 -5.53 13.26 -30.54
CA ASN A 112 -6.99 13.29 -30.43
C ASN A 112 -7.47 12.20 -29.45
N PRO A 113 -7.64 12.51 -28.16
CA PRO A 113 -8.39 11.63 -27.27
C PRO A 113 -9.84 11.54 -27.77
N THR A 114 -10.32 10.33 -28.04
CA THR A 114 -11.75 10.10 -28.26
C THR A 114 -12.48 10.42 -26.95
N PRO A 115 -13.58 11.21 -26.94
CA PRO A 115 -14.29 11.49 -25.71
C PRO A 115 -14.85 10.19 -25.13
N ILE A 116 -14.24 9.74 -24.03
CA ILE A 116 -14.75 8.62 -23.24
C ILE A 116 -16.13 9.06 -22.73
N PRO A 117 -17.20 8.28 -22.94
CA PRO A 117 -18.52 8.63 -22.41
C PRO A 117 -18.43 8.64 -20.88
N THR A 118 -18.58 9.81 -20.28
CA THR A 118 -18.61 9.98 -18.81
C THR A 118 -19.65 9.02 -18.24
N PRO A 119 -19.26 8.05 -17.39
CA PRO A 119 -20.23 7.13 -16.81
C PRO A 119 -21.25 7.93 -15.98
N GLU A 120 -22.54 7.68 -16.21
CA GLU A 120 -23.57 8.19 -15.32
C GLU A 120 -23.38 7.52 -13.96
N LEU A 121 -22.83 8.27 -13.00
CA LEU A 121 -22.60 7.78 -11.64
C LEU A 121 -23.94 7.30 -11.05
N PRO A 122 -23.97 6.15 -10.35
CA PRO A 122 -25.16 5.77 -9.61
C PRO A 122 -25.55 6.90 -8.63
N PRO A 123 -26.85 7.11 -8.35
CA PRO A 123 -27.29 8.15 -7.41
C PRO A 123 -26.51 8.04 -6.11
N ALA A 124 -25.83 9.12 -5.72
CA ALA A 124 -25.01 9.13 -4.52
C ALA A 124 -25.87 8.73 -3.31
N ALA A 125 -25.41 7.72 -2.55
CA ALA A 125 -26.04 7.35 -1.30
C ALA A 125 -26.10 8.58 -0.37
N PRO A 126 -27.21 8.79 0.37
CA PRO A 126 -27.29 9.91 1.30
C PRO A 126 -26.18 9.76 2.34
N PHE A 127 -25.36 10.80 2.51
CA PHE A 127 -24.30 10.79 3.53
C PHE A 127 -24.89 10.45 4.91
N PRO A 128 -24.23 9.56 5.68
CA PRO A 128 -24.79 9.08 6.93
C PRO A 128 -24.96 10.23 7.94
N THR A 129 -26.12 10.28 8.58
CA THR A 129 -26.50 11.36 9.52
C THR A 129 -25.76 11.30 10.85
N SER A 130 -25.07 10.20 11.12
CA SER A 130 -24.12 10.02 12.23
C SER A 130 -23.00 9.09 11.78
N CYS A 131 -21.81 9.25 12.35
CA CYS A 131 -20.67 8.37 12.04
C CYS A 131 -20.56 7.18 13.01
N ASP A 132 -21.65 6.81 13.69
CA ASP A 132 -21.60 5.90 14.85
C ASP A 132 -21.74 4.42 14.47
N GLY A 133 -22.17 4.15 13.24
CA GLY A 133 -21.97 2.87 12.55
C GLY A 133 -22.52 1.62 13.24
N PRO A 134 -22.00 0.42 12.90
CA PRO A 134 -22.38 -0.85 13.52
C PRO A 134 -21.68 -1.11 14.86
N GLY A 135 -21.18 -0.07 15.55
CA GLY A 135 -20.27 -0.19 16.69
C GLY A 135 -18.85 -0.61 16.28
N ARG A 136 -18.69 -1.71 15.55
CA ARG A 136 -17.40 -2.15 15.00
C ARG A 136 -17.52 -2.81 13.61
N MET A 137 -16.51 -2.61 12.76
CA MET A 137 -16.37 -3.28 11.47
C MET A 137 -14.91 -3.74 11.27
N ASN A 138 -14.71 -5.02 10.97
CA ASN A 138 -13.40 -5.58 10.65
C ASN A 138 -13.29 -5.89 9.14
N ILE A 139 -12.38 -5.18 8.47
CA ILE A 139 -12.17 -5.26 7.01
C ILE A 139 -10.90 -6.07 6.73
N LEU A 140 -11.01 -7.18 6.01
CA LEU A 140 -9.86 -7.95 5.51
C LEU A 140 -9.36 -7.34 4.20
N VAL A 141 -8.17 -6.73 4.24
CA VAL A 141 -7.44 -6.23 3.08
C VAL A 141 -6.51 -7.31 2.54
N ILE A 142 -6.64 -7.61 1.25
CA ILE A 142 -5.93 -8.67 0.52
C ILE A 142 -5.16 -8.05 -0.65
N GLY A 143 -3.84 -8.00 -0.54
CA GLY A 143 -2.97 -7.60 -1.65
C GLY A 143 -2.63 -8.81 -2.51
N MET A 144 -3.02 -8.80 -3.78
CA MET A 144 -2.77 -9.89 -4.74
C MET A 144 -1.45 -9.70 -5.48
N ASP A 145 -0.70 -10.79 -5.71
CA ASP A 145 0.52 -10.72 -6.53
C ASP A 145 0.17 -10.57 -8.02
N GLY A 146 0.65 -9.48 -8.63
CA GLY A 146 0.55 -9.18 -10.05
C GLY A 146 -0.42 -8.05 -10.43
N ARG A 147 -0.62 -7.89 -11.74
CA ARG A 147 -1.38 -6.80 -12.39
C ARG A 147 -2.70 -7.25 -13.03
N SER A 148 -3.19 -8.45 -12.66
CA SER A 148 -4.42 -9.04 -13.21
C SER A 148 -5.67 -8.37 -12.65
N ALA A 149 -6.47 -7.73 -13.50
CA ALA A 149 -7.82 -7.26 -13.16
C ALA A 149 -8.85 -8.40 -12.98
N ASN A 150 -8.56 -9.61 -13.48
CA ASN A 150 -9.31 -10.80 -13.12
C ASN A 150 -8.83 -11.29 -11.75
N TYR A 151 -9.71 -11.18 -10.74
CA TYR A 151 -9.49 -11.58 -9.36
C TYR A 151 -9.91 -13.03 -9.05
N ASP A 152 -10.58 -13.72 -9.99
CA ASP A 152 -11.02 -15.13 -9.86
C ASP A 152 -9.92 -16.14 -10.21
N ARG A 153 -8.82 -15.69 -10.82
CA ARG A 153 -7.63 -16.52 -11.04
C ARG A 153 -7.01 -16.95 -9.72
N ALA A 154 -6.47 -18.16 -9.70
CA ALA A 154 -5.76 -18.76 -8.56
C ALA A 154 -4.38 -18.12 -8.27
N ALA A 155 -4.34 -16.79 -8.16
CA ALA A 155 -3.25 -16.04 -7.58
C ALA A 155 -3.26 -16.19 -6.04
N ARG A 156 -2.11 -15.96 -5.39
CA ARG A 156 -1.99 -15.98 -3.93
C ARG A 156 -2.08 -14.57 -3.37
N ALA A 157 -2.57 -14.46 -2.13
CA ALA A 157 -2.45 -13.23 -1.36
C ALA A 157 -0.99 -13.03 -0.90
N ASP A 158 -0.42 -11.88 -1.22
CA ASP A 158 0.97 -11.51 -0.87
C ASP A 158 1.04 -10.47 0.25
N ALA A 159 -0.09 -9.84 0.55
CA ALA A 159 -0.37 -9.12 1.79
C ALA A 159 -1.74 -9.55 2.35
N LEU A 160 -1.81 -9.77 3.67
CA LEU A 160 -3.04 -10.00 4.41
C LEU A 160 -3.02 -9.08 5.63
N ALA A 161 -4.03 -8.22 5.76
CA ALA A 161 -4.19 -7.35 6.93
C ALA A 161 -5.66 -7.20 7.31
N VAL A 162 -5.97 -7.20 8.60
CA VAL A 162 -7.31 -6.88 9.12
C VAL A 162 -7.29 -5.47 9.69
N ILE A 163 -8.12 -4.59 9.15
CA ILE A 163 -8.35 -3.24 9.67
C ILE A 163 -9.65 -3.28 10.47
N GLY A 164 -9.54 -3.24 11.80
CA GLY A 164 -10.68 -3.14 12.71
C GLY A 164 -10.96 -1.69 13.04
N VAL A 165 -12.13 -1.19 12.65
CA VAL A 165 -12.60 0.18 12.94
C VAL A 165 -13.64 0.13 14.06
N ASN A 166 -13.36 0.77 15.19
CA ASN A 166 -14.33 0.95 16.26
C ASN A 166 -14.97 2.35 16.15
N PHE A 167 -16.27 2.36 15.91
CA PHE A 167 -17.03 3.58 15.75
C PHE A 167 -17.38 4.18 17.13
N GLY A 168 -17.50 3.38 18.19
CA GLY A 168 -17.93 3.85 19.51
C GLY A 168 -16.92 4.76 20.23
N ASP A 169 -15.63 4.40 20.18
CA ASP A 169 -14.54 5.14 20.83
C ASP A 169 -13.65 5.94 19.86
N ARG A 170 -13.95 5.86 18.55
CA ARG A 170 -13.16 6.43 17.45
C ARG A 170 -11.71 5.94 17.44
N SER A 171 -11.50 4.62 17.63
CA SER A 171 -10.21 3.95 17.45
C SER A 171 -10.15 3.08 16.19
N ALA A 172 -8.93 2.73 15.76
CA ALA A 172 -8.70 1.70 14.75
C ALA A 172 -7.51 0.80 15.11
N GLN A 173 -7.49 -0.39 14.54
CA GLN A 173 -6.41 -1.36 14.72
C GLN A 173 -6.05 -2.01 13.38
N ILE A 174 -4.75 -2.12 13.08
CA ILE A 174 -4.24 -2.75 11.85
C ILE A 174 -3.43 -3.98 12.23
N LEU A 175 -3.97 -5.17 11.96
CA LEU A 175 -3.31 -6.46 12.21
C LEU A 175 -2.79 -7.05 10.90
N SER A 176 -1.46 -7.04 10.70
CA SER A 176 -0.83 -7.70 9.55
C SER A 176 -0.46 -9.16 9.85
N ILE A 177 -0.83 -10.04 8.93
CA ILE A 177 -0.75 -11.50 9.04
C ILE A 177 0.27 -12.01 8.01
N PRO A 178 1.35 -12.72 8.41
CA PRO A 178 2.28 -13.31 7.45
C PRO A 178 1.56 -14.30 6.52
N ARG A 179 1.64 -14.04 5.21
CA ARG A 179 1.04 -14.88 4.16
C ARG A 179 1.51 -16.35 4.21
N ASP A 180 2.72 -16.56 4.76
CA ASP A 180 3.41 -17.85 4.84
C ASP A 180 3.19 -18.59 6.19
N LEU A 181 2.26 -18.13 7.05
CA LEU A 181 1.83 -18.89 8.23
C LEU A 181 1.25 -20.26 7.85
N TRP A 182 1.74 -21.32 8.47
CA TRP A 182 1.23 -22.68 8.31
C TRP A 182 0.04 -22.91 9.24
N VAL A 183 -1.12 -23.22 8.65
CA VAL A 183 -2.41 -23.29 9.34
C VAL A 183 -3.27 -24.42 8.79
N GLN A 184 -4.28 -24.84 9.54
CA GLN A 184 -5.32 -25.73 9.02
C GLN A 184 -6.33 -24.92 8.20
N ILE A 185 -6.35 -25.14 6.89
CA ILE A 185 -7.42 -24.67 6.01
C ILE A 185 -8.66 -25.52 6.32
N PRO A 186 -9.78 -24.94 6.79
CA PRO A 186 -10.94 -25.71 7.21
C PRO A 186 -11.61 -26.46 6.04
N ALA A 187 -12.23 -27.59 6.35
CA ALA A 187 -13.09 -28.33 5.43
C ALA A 187 -14.24 -27.47 4.88
N TYR A 188 -14.63 -27.71 3.63
CA TYR A 188 -15.83 -27.10 3.05
C TYR A 188 -16.43 -27.99 1.96
N GLY A 189 -17.75 -28.21 2.01
CA GLY A 189 -18.45 -29.10 1.08
C GLY A 189 -17.90 -30.53 1.15
N THR A 190 -17.34 -31.02 0.05
CA THR A 190 -16.66 -32.33 -0.04
C THR A 190 -15.15 -32.26 0.22
N GLN A 191 -14.59 -31.06 0.41
CA GLN A 191 -13.14 -30.86 0.56
C GLN A 191 -12.76 -30.99 2.05
N PRO A 192 -11.80 -31.87 2.41
CA PRO A 192 -11.39 -32.08 3.79
C PRO A 192 -10.51 -30.93 4.32
N THR A 193 -10.41 -30.82 5.65
CA THR A 193 -9.42 -29.97 6.31
C THR A 193 -8.01 -30.40 5.90
N GLN A 194 -7.17 -29.45 5.52
CA GLN A 194 -5.79 -29.69 5.10
C GLN A 194 -4.84 -28.64 5.68
N GLU A 195 -3.59 -29.00 5.96
CA GLU A 195 -2.58 -28.02 6.34
C GLU A 195 -2.01 -27.32 5.11
N ASN A 196 -1.94 -25.99 5.16
CA ASN A 196 -1.31 -25.19 4.10
C ASN A 196 -0.85 -23.82 4.63
N ARG A 197 -0.25 -23.01 3.75
CA ARG A 197 -0.04 -21.58 4.04
C ARG A 197 -1.37 -20.83 4.04
N ILE A 198 -1.56 -19.92 4.98
CA ILE A 198 -2.82 -19.18 5.16
C ILE A 198 -3.28 -18.46 3.90
N ASN A 199 -2.34 -17.98 3.06
CA ASN A 199 -2.64 -17.31 1.79
C ASN A 199 -3.13 -18.21 0.64
N THR A 200 -3.19 -19.53 0.83
CA THR A 200 -3.81 -20.43 -0.16
C THR A 200 -5.32 -20.45 -0.06
N GLY A 201 -5.93 -19.94 1.03
CA GLY A 201 -7.38 -19.83 1.18
C GLY A 201 -8.01 -19.14 -0.03
N TYR A 202 -7.48 -17.98 -0.43
CA TYR A 202 -7.96 -17.25 -1.61
C TYR A 202 -7.98 -18.12 -2.89
N ALA A 203 -6.89 -18.84 -3.16
CA ALA A 203 -6.75 -19.66 -4.37
C ALA A 203 -7.58 -20.94 -4.36
N LEU A 204 -7.89 -21.49 -3.18
CA LEU A 204 -8.66 -22.74 -3.04
C LEU A 204 -10.16 -22.56 -3.26
N ALA A 205 -10.70 -21.36 -3.01
CA ALA A 205 -12.13 -21.06 -3.05
C ALA A 205 -12.84 -21.53 -4.33
N GLY A 206 -12.20 -21.36 -5.49
CA GLY A 206 -12.75 -21.79 -6.79
C GLY A 206 -12.88 -23.31 -6.93
N SER A 207 -11.89 -24.08 -6.45
CA SER A 207 -11.96 -25.55 -6.41
C SER A 207 -12.85 -26.10 -5.29
N TYR A 208 -13.11 -25.28 -4.27
CA TYR A 208 -13.98 -25.59 -3.14
C TYR A 208 -15.44 -25.22 -3.41
N GLY A 209 -15.72 -24.39 -4.43
CA GLY A 209 -17.07 -23.88 -4.73
C GLY A 209 -17.61 -22.95 -3.65
N TYR A 210 -16.74 -22.14 -3.02
CA TYR A 210 -17.12 -21.32 -1.88
C TYR A 210 -17.90 -20.05 -2.31
N PRO A 211 -19.07 -19.74 -1.72
CA PRO A 211 -19.86 -18.56 -2.07
C PRO A 211 -19.12 -17.27 -1.70
N GLY A 212 -19.09 -16.29 -2.61
CA GLY A 212 -18.26 -15.09 -2.46
C GLY A 212 -16.78 -15.29 -2.86
N GLY A 213 -16.40 -16.47 -3.34
CA GLY A 213 -15.11 -16.70 -3.99
C GLY A 213 -13.89 -16.54 -3.07
N GLY A 214 -12.76 -16.14 -3.67
CA GLY A 214 -11.46 -16.09 -3.00
C GLY A 214 -11.43 -15.23 -1.74
N ALA A 215 -12.02 -14.03 -1.81
CA ALA A 215 -12.08 -13.10 -0.69
C ALA A 215 -12.84 -13.69 0.50
N ALA A 216 -14.04 -14.22 0.25
CA ALA A 216 -14.90 -14.76 1.30
C ALA A 216 -14.34 -16.05 1.93
N PHE A 217 -13.69 -16.93 1.16
CA PHE A 217 -13.04 -18.11 1.74
C PHE A 217 -11.75 -17.75 2.49
N GLN A 218 -10.98 -16.77 1.99
CA GLN A 218 -9.80 -16.27 2.72
C GLN A 218 -10.18 -15.61 4.05
N ALA A 219 -11.30 -14.89 4.10
CA ALA A 219 -11.90 -14.39 5.32
C ALA A 219 -12.31 -15.53 6.26
N TYR A 220 -13.02 -16.54 5.76
CA TYR A 220 -13.41 -17.71 6.55
C TYR A 220 -12.20 -18.46 7.16
N VAL A 221 -11.15 -18.70 6.38
CA VAL A 221 -9.88 -19.29 6.88
C VAL A 221 -9.30 -18.45 8.03
N ILE A 222 -9.23 -17.13 7.88
CA ILE A 222 -8.72 -16.22 8.92
C ILE A 222 -9.61 -16.25 10.17
N SER A 223 -10.93 -16.22 10.00
CA SER A 223 -11.90 -16.30 11.09
C SER A 223 -11.80 -17.60 11.88
N GLN A 224 -11.64 -18.75 11.21
CA GLN A 224 -11.48 -20.05 11.87
C GLN A 224 -10.10 -20.23 12.51
N THR A 225 -9.03 -19.68 11.91
CA THR A 225 -7.66 -19.79 12.46
C THR A 225 -7.48 -18.95 13.72
N PHE A 226 -8.07 -17.76 13.76
CA PHE A 226 -7.75 -16.74 14.77
C PHE A 226 -8.94 -16.32 15.65
N GLY A 227 -10.14 -16.83 15.42
CA GLY A 227 -11.34 -16.37 16.14
C GLY A 227 -11.67 -14.90 15.89
N LEU A 228 -11.20 -14.33 14.78
CA LEU A 228 -11.49 -12.97 14.36
C LEU A 228 -12.84 -12.93 13.64
N ARG A 229 -13.68 -11.95 13.98
CA ARG A 229 -14.80 -11.57 13.11
C ARG A 229 -14.24 -10.80 11.92
N ILE A 230 -14.66 -11.15 10.71
CA ILE A 230 -14.42 -10.38 9.48
C ILE A 230 -15.79 -9.99 8.93
N ASP A 231 -16.02 -8.69 8.74
CA ASP A 231 -17.29 -8.13 8.27
C ASP A 231 -17.30 -7.81 6.78
N ARG A 232 -16.13 -7.46 6.25
CA ARG A 232 -15.92 -6.96 4.88
C ARG A 232 -14.59 -7.43 4.34
N THR A 233 -14.46 -7.45 3.03
CA THR A 233 -13.25 -7.82 2.29
C THR A 233 -12.91 -6.78 1.23
N MET A 234 -11.62 -6.52 1.02
CA MET A 234 -11.10 -5.58 0.03
C MET A 234 -9.87 -6.19 -0.64
N VAL A 235 -9.97 -6.49 -1.94
CA VAL A 235 -8.94 -7.18 -2.72
C VAL A 235 -8.40 -6.23 -3.79
N LEU A 236 -7.11 -5.94 -3.71
CA LEU A 236 -6.42 -5.03 -4.63
C LEU A 236 -5.17 -5.68 -5.26
N ASN A 237 -4.99 -5.45 -6.55
CA ASN A 237 -3.79 -5.80 -7.30
C ASN A 237 -2.82 -4.60 -7.41
N PHE A 238 -1.66 -4.80 -8.01
CA PHE A 238 -0.63 -3.75 -8.12
C PHE A 238 -1.10 -2.51 -8.91
N THR A 239 -1.87 -2.71 -9.99
CA THR A 239 -2.39 -1.61 -10.82
C THR A 239 -3.40 -0.76 -10.07
N ALA A 240 -4.29 -1.40 -9.29
CA ALA A 240 -5.27 -0.71 -8.44
C ALA A 240 -4.58 0.08 -7.30
N PHE A 241 -3.55 -0.50 -6.69
CA PHE A 241 -2.73 0.16 -5.67
C PHE A 241 -2.01 1.40 -6.22
N GLU A 242 -1.30 1.28 -7.35
CA GLU A 242 -0.58 2.39 -7.98
C GLU A 242 -1.56 3.52 -8.32
N SER A 243 -2.65 3.18 -9.04
CA SER A 243 -3.65 4.15 -9.48
C SER A 243 -4.32 4.89 -8.31
N ALA A 244 -4.55 4.23 -7.17
CA ALA A 244 -5.16 4.84 -6.00
C ALA A 244 -4.23 5.88 -5.34
N ILE A 245 -2.93 5.60 -5.26
CA ILE A 245 -1.93 6.54 -4.73
C ILE A 245 -1.68 7.70 -5.69
N ASP A 246 -1.65 7.44 -7.00
CA ASP A 246 -1.51 8.50 -8.01
C ASP A 246 -2.76 9.42 -8.02
N THR A 247 -3.96 8.87 -7.82
CA THR A 247 -5.23 9.64 -7.76
C THR A 247 -5.29 10.60 -6.57
N ILE A 248 -4.68 10.25 -5.43
CA ILE A 248 -4.57 11.16 -4.27
C ILE A 248 -3.35 12.09 -4.35
N GLY A 249 -2.57 12.05 -5.44
CA GLY A 249 -1.40 12.89 -5.62
C GLY A 249 -0.20 12.48 -4.77
N GLY A 250 0.08 11.17 -4.70
CA GLY A 250 1.22 10.58 -4.00
C GLY A 250 1.09 10.57 -2.47
N VAL A 251 2.00 9.86 -1.80
CA VAL A 251 2.04 9.73 -0.33
C VAL A 251 3.40 10.08 0.25
N ASP A 252 3.40 10.75 1.39
CA ASP A 252 4.60 11.23 2.07
C ASP A 252 4.96 10.30 3.24
N ILE A 253 6.08 9.58 3.13
CA ILE A 253 6.46 8.51 4.06
C ILE A 253 7.78 8.85 4.76
N ASN A 254 7.80 8.76 6.09
CA ASN A 254 9.04 8.83 6.86
C ASN A 254 9.75 7.45 6.86
N VAL A 255 10.75 7.35 6.00
CA VAL A 255 11.62 6.20 5.79
C VAL A 255 12.71 6.22 6.88
N THR A 256 12.55 5.37 7.89
CA THR A 256 13.41 5.36 9.10
C THR A 256 14.79 4.77 8.86
N THR A 257 14.94 3.94 7.83
CA THR A 257 16.17 3.28 7.41
C THR A 257 16.16 3.28 5.89
N ALA A 258 17.26 3.66 5.24
CA ALA A 258 17.34 3.66 3.78
C ALA A 258 17.10 2.25 3.23
N VAL A 259 16.35 2.16 2.13
CA VAL A 259 15.97 0.90 1.49
C VAL A 259 16.78 0.76 0.21
N HIS A 260 17.80 -0.11 0.26
CA HIS A 260 18.57 -0.55 -0.89
C HIS A 260 18.20 -2.00 -1.22
N ASP A 261 17.70 -2.23 -2.44
CA ASP A 261 17.43 -3.56 -2.99
C ASP A 261 18.05 -3.65 -4.40
N PRO A 262 19.27 -4.20 -4.54
CA PRO A 262 19.99 -4.26 -5.81
C PRO A 262 19.45 -5.31 -6.78
N ARG A 263 18.38 -6.03 -6.41
CA ARG A 263 17.77 -7.12 -7.21
C ARG A 263 16.24 -7.07 -7.10
N TYR A 264 15.67 -5.87 -7.06
CA TYR A 264 14.22 -5.72 -7.04
C TYR A 264 13.64 -6.23 -8.37
N PRO A 265 12.65 -7.15 -8.37
CA PRO A 265 12.14 -7.76 -9.59
C PRO A 265 11.34 -6.74 -10.42
N ASP A 266 11.69 -6.58 -11.69
CA ASP A 266 10.96 -5.70 -12.60
C ASP A 266 9.75 -6.39 -13.26
N ASP A 267 8.87 -5.60 -13.88
CA ASP A 267 7.65 -6.08 -14.54
C ASP A 267 7.91 -6.87 -15.85
N GLN A 268 9.17 -7.02 -16.29
CA GLN A 268 9.58 -7.79 -17.47
C GLN A 268 10.31 -9.11 -17.10
N GLY A 269 10.49 -9.40 -15.80
CA GLY A 269 11.19 -10.59 -15.31
C GLY A 269 12.71 -10.42 -15.16
N GLY A 270 13.22 -9.20 -15.32
CA GLY A 270 14.58 -8.82 -14.93
C GLY A 270 14.66 -8.31 -13.49
N THR A 271 15.70 -7.55 -13.19
CA THR A 271 15.87 -6.88 -11.90
C THR A 271 16.43 -5.47 -12.05
N LEU A 272 15.90 -4.54 -11.26
CA LEU A 272 16.41 -3.18 -11.09
C LEU A 272 17.03 -2.97 -9.70
N VAL A 273 17.83 -1.92 -9.57
CA VAL A 273 18.29 -1.42 -8.26
C VAL A 273 17.25 -0.43 -7.74
N LEU A 274 16.66 -0.73 -6.59
CA LEU A 274 15.79 0.18 -5.85
C LEU A 274 16.60 0.87 -4.75
N GLU A 275 16.59 2.19 -4.75
CA GLU A 275 17.19 3.05 -3.71
C GLU A 275 16.12 4.02 -3.21
N ILE A 276 15.87 4.02 -1.91
CA ILE A 276 15.01 5.01 -1.24
C ILE A 276 15.75 5.53 0.00
N PRO A 277 16.08 6.83 0.08
CA PRO A 277 16.85 7.38 1.19
C PRO A 277 16.06 7.37 2.51
N ALA A 278 16.77 7.47 3.63
CA ALA A 278 16.15 7.73 4.92
C ALA A 278 15.69 9.20 5.02
N GLY A 279 14.61 9.45 5.77
CA GLY A 279 13.97 10.75 5.92
C GLY A 279 12.54 10.77 5.37
N LEU A 280 11.97 11.97 5.20
CA LEU A 280 10.66 12.15 4.58
C LEU A 280 10.80 12.05 3.05
N VAL A 281 10.13 11.06 2.44
CA VAL A 281 10.16 10.81 1.00
C VAL A 281 8.73 10.84 0.45
N HIS A 282 8.51 11.70 -0.54
CA HIS A 282 7.28 11.68 -1.34
C HIS A 282 7.34 10.52 -2.35
N MET A 283 6.28 9.74 -2.46
CA MET A 283 6.20 8.56 -3.32
C MET A 283 4.96 8.60 -4.21
N ASP A 284 5.18 8.46 -5.52
CA ASP A 284 4.12 8.10 -6.47
C ASP A 284 3.68 6.64 -6.25
N GLY A 285 2.61 6.22 -6.93
CA GLY A 285 2.03 4.89 -6.77
C GLY A 285 3.04 3.78 -7.04
N ARG A 286 3.91 3.96 -8.05
CA ARG A 286 4.96 3.01 -8.40
C ARG A 286 6.04 2.90 -7.32
N THR A 287 6.53 4.03 -6.81
CA THR A 287 7.57 4.07 -5.76
C THR A 287 7.03 3.52 -4.45
N ALA A 288 5.80 3.90 -4.08
CA ALA A 288 5.09 3.34 -2.93
C ALA A 288 4.88 1.83 -3.06
N LEU A 289 4.61 1.32 -4.27
CA LEU A 289 4.47 -0.12 -4.52
C LEU A 289 5.80 -0.83 -4.35
N MET A 290 6.89 -0.30 -4.91
CA MET A 290 8.23 -0.88 -4.74
C MET A 290 8.65 -0.90 -3.26
N TYR A 291 8.42 0.19 -2.54
CA TYR A 291 8.62 0.28 -1.09
C TYR A 291 7.74 -0.71 -0.28
N ALA A 292 6.51 -0.97 -0.73
CA ALA A 292 5.59 -1.95 -0.12
C ALA A 292 5.86 -3.41 -0.53
N ARG A 293 6.67 -3.66 -1.57
CA ARG A 293 6.95 -5.01 -2.11
C ARG A 293 8.36 -5.54 -1.82
N THR A 294 9.40 -4.70 -1.75
CA THR A 294 10.79 -5.17 -1.60
C THR A 294 10.96 -6.10 -0.40
N ARG A 295 11.82 -7.11 -0.56
CA ARG A 295 12.13 -8.15 0.43
C ARG A 295 13.61 -8.19 0.83
N HIS A 296 14.53 -7.80 -0.06
CA HIS A 296 15.96 -7.96 0.18
C HIS A 296 16.55 -6.92 1.16
N ALA A 297 15.83 -5.82 1.41
CA ALA A 297 16.25 -4.78 2.35
C ALA A 297 16.13 -5.19 3.84
N ASP A 298 15.25 -6.13 4.19
CA ASP A 298 15.04 -6.58 5.58
C ASP A 298 14.47 -8.01 5.74
N SER A 299 13.15 -8.21 5.62
CA SER A 299 12.43 -9.46 5.90
C SER A 299 10.95 -9.37 5.48
N ASP A 300 10.20 -10.48 5.53
CA ASP A 300 8.74 -10.47 5.32
C ASP A 300 8.03 -9.57 6.36
N PHE A 301 8.50 -9.59 7.61
CA PHE A 301 7.99 -8.75 8.69
C PHE A 301 8.33 -7.26 8.50
N GLY A 302 9.49 -6.96 7.91
CA GLY A 302 9.86 -5.61 7.48
C GLY A 302 8.95 -5.09 6.35
N ARG A 303 8.63 -5.94 5.36
CA ARG A 303 7.63 -5.61 4.33
C ARG A 303 6.27 -5.29 4.94
N MET A 304 5.77 -6.08 5.90
CA MET A 304 4.49 -5.79 6.56
C MET A 304 4.51 -4.45 7.32
N ARG A 305 5.60 -4.12 8.03
CA ARG A 305 5.76 -2.80 8.67
C ARG A 305 5.82 -1.65 7.64
N ARG A 306 6.42 -1.85 6.47
CA ARG A 306 6.40 -0.88 5.36
C ARG A 306 5.00 -0.72 4.75
N GLN A 307 4.22 -1.81 4.62
CA GLN A 307 2.82 -1.76 4.20
C GLN A 307 1.94 -0.99 5.20
N GLN A 308 2.13 -1.16 6.51
CA GLN A 308 1.45 -0.36 7.53
C GLN A 308 1.82 1.13 7.44
N LYS A 309 3.10 1.48 7.24
CA LYS A 309 3.51 2.87 6.97
C LYS A 309 2.82 3.47 5.74
N VAL A 310 2.63 2.70 4.66
CA VAL A 310 1.86 3.17 3.49
C VAL A 310 0.40 3.42 3.85
N LEU A 311 -0.27 2.50 4.56
CA LEU A 311 -1.66 2.71 4.99
C LEU A 311 -1.83 3.96 5.86
N MET A 312 -0.89 4.22 6.78
CA MET A 312 -0.90 5.45 7.59
C MET A 312 -0.67 6.71 6.75
N ALA A 313 0.23 6.68 5.76
CA ALA A 313 0.47 7.82 4.87
C ALA A 313 -0.70 8.06 3.90
N VAL A 314 -1.37 7.02 3.42
CA VAL A 314 -2.63 7.12 2.65
C VAL A 314 -3.72 7.77 3.51
N ARG A 315 -3.89 7.36 4.77
CA ARG A 315 -4.80 8.04 5.72
C ARG A 315 -4.44 9.52 5.86
N ASP A 316 -3.17 9.82 6.15
CA ASP A 316 -2.73 11.20 6.40
C ASP A 316 -2.96 12.09 5.18
N LYS A 317 -2.72 11.56 3.96
CA LYS A 317 -3.01 12.22 2.69
C LYS A 317 -4.52 12.45 2.49
N LEU A 318 -5.35 11.44 2.74
CA LEU A 318 -6.81 11.53 2.57
C LEU A 318 -7.48 12.55 3.51
N LEU A 319 -6.81 12.92 4.61
CA LEU A 319 -7.27 13.95 5.55
C LEU A 319 -6.80 15.37 5.19
N THR A 320 -6.03 15.56 4.11
CA THR A 320 -5.67 16.91 3.65
C THR A 320 -6.82 17.58 2.87
N PRO A 321 -6.94 18.92 2.88
CA PRO A 321 -7.99 19.64 2.15
C PRO A 321 -8.02 19.36 0.64
N GLU A 322 -6.85 19.10 0.05
CA GLU A 322 -6.69 18.79 -1.38
C GLU A 322 -7.32 17.45 -1.73
N SER A 323 -7.17 16.45 -0.86
CA SER A 323 -7.72 15.10 -1.08
C SER A 323 -9.24 15.07 -1.06
N LEU A 324 -9.90 16.00 -0.35
CA LEU A 324 -11.37 16.12 -0.35
C LEU A 324 -11.94 16.35 -1.75
N LEU A 325 -11.18 17.00 -2.65
CA LEU A 325 -11.60 17.28 -4.01
C LEU A 325 -11.56 16.05 -4.93
N VAL A 326 -10.73 15.05 -4.61
CA VAL A 326 -10.56 13.81 -5.40
C VAL A 326 -11.25 12.59 -4.79
N LEU A 327 -11.92 12.72 -3.63
CA LEU A 327 -12.70 11.63 -3.04
C LEU A 327 -13.73 11.01 -4.02
N PRO A 328 -14.49 11.76 -4.85
CA PRO A 328 -15.46 11.15 -5.77
C PRO A 328 -14.79 10.27 -6.83
N SER A 329 -13.69 10.72 -7.41
CA SER A 329 -12.92 9.97 -8.41
C SER A 329 -12.17 8.78 -7.79
N LEU A 330 -11.69 8.91 -6.55
CA LEU A 330 -11.10 7.79 -5.80
C LEU A 330 -12.14 6.69 -5.49
N VAL A 331 -13.35 7.05 -5.05
CA VAL A 331 -14.44 6.09 -4.82
C VAL A 331 -14.81 5.38 -6.13
N GLN A 332 -14.90 6.12 -7.24
CA GLN A 332 -15.15 5.52 -8.56
C GLN A 332 -14.02 4.56 -8.99
N LEU A 333 -12.76 4.93 -8.78
CA LEU A 333 -11.60 4.08 -9.07
C LEU A 333 -11.61 2.80 -8.22
N ILE A 334 -11.94 2.89 -6.93
CA ILE A 334 -12.07 1.73 -6.03
C ILE A 334 -13.10 0.76 -6.59
N TYR A 335 -14.33 1.21 -6.88
CA TYR A 335 -15.38 0.33 -7.44
C TYR A 335 -15.07 -0.25 -8.83
N GLN A 336 -14.12 0.33 -9.58
CA GLN A 336 -13.69 -0.19 -10.88
C GLN A 336 -12.45 -1.09 -10.83
N SER A 337 -11.62 -0.97 -9.79
CA SER A 337 -10.27 -1.57 -9.74
C SER A 337 -10.07 -2.55 -8.59
N VAL A 338 -10.89 -2.47 -7.55
CA VAL A 338 -10.80 -3.27 -6.31
C VAL A 338 -12.01 -4.20 -6.25
N SER A 339 -11.80 -5.48 -5.94
CA SER A 339 -12.91 -6.41 -5.65
C SER A 339 -13.26 -6.30 -4.17
N THR A 340 -14.48 -5.93 -3.83
CA THR A 340 -14.92 -5.69 -2.45
C THR A 340 -16.41 -5.92 -2.26
N ASP A 341 -16.79 -6.26 -1.02
CA ASP A 341 -18.18 -6.35 -0.55
C ASP A 341 -18.65 -5.08 0.20
N LEU A 342 -17.82 -4.03 0.26
CA LEU A 342 -18.15 -2.74 0.85
C LEU A 342 -19.28 -2.04 0.09
N SER A 343 -20.42 -1.88 0.76
CA SER A 343 -21.54 -1.08 0.25
C SER A 343 -21.20 0.42 0.25
N LEU A 344 -21.97 1.21 -0.51
CA LEU A 344 -21.83 2.67 -0.50
C LEU A 344 -22.04 3.26 0.90
N ASP A 345 -22.89 2.63 1.72
CA ASP A 345 -23.14 3.04 3.10
C ASP A 345 -21.94 2.71 4.00
N ASP A 346 -21.27 1.56 3.81
CA ASP A 346 -20.01 1.25 4.50
C ASP A 346 -18.92 2.26 4.14
N VAL A 347 -18.75 2.57 2.86
CA VAL A 347 -17.78 3.58 2.38
C VAL A 347 -18.11 4.96 2.94
N GLY A 348 -19.39 5.34 2.97
CA GLY A 348 -19.87 6.58 3.58
C GLY A 348 -19.58 6.66 5.08
N LEU A 349 -19.85 5.59 5.83
CA LEU A 349 -19.56 5.49 7.26
C LEU A 349 -18.05 5.54 7.56
N LEU A 350 -17.24 4.85 6.76
CA LEU A 350 -15.78 4.86 6.88
C LEU A 350 -15.20 6.26 6.58
N GLY A 351 -15.72 6.96 5.57
CA GLY A 351 -15.38 8.35 5.28
C GLY A 351 -15.86 9.35 6.35
N CYS A 352 -16.97 9.04 7.03
CA CYS A 352 -17.53 9.84 8.14
C CYS A 352 -16.67 9.70 9.41
N VAL A 353 -16.28 8.47 9.76
CA VAL A 353 -15.55 8.16 11.01
C VAL A 353 -14.04 8.36 10.89
N GLY A 354 -13.44 8.08 9.72
CA GLY A 354 -11.98 8.13 9.52
C GLY A 354 -11.29 9.44 9.94
N PRO A 355 -11.85 10.63 9.62
CA PRO A 355 -11.35 11.91 10.10
C PRO A 355 -11.47 12.14 11.61
N GLN A 356 -12.33 11.38 12.31
CA GLN A 356 -12.56 11.49 13.75
C GLN A 356 -11.66 10.55 14.56
N ILE A 357 -10.99 9.59 13.92
CA ILE A 357 -10.04 8.67 14.55
C ILE A 357 -8.67 9.35 14.61
N PRO A 358 -8.18 9.80 15.79
CA PRO A 358 -6.89 10.45 15.92
C PRO A 358 -5.75 9.44 15.73
N ARG A 359 -4.55 9.89 15.35
CA ARG A 359 -3.44 9.01 14.92
C ARG A 359 -2.97 8.08 16.04
N GLU A 360 -2.96 8.61 17.26
CA GLU A 360 -2.62 7.97 18.51
C GLU A 360 -3.59 6.85 18.92
N SER A 361 -4.83 6.87 18.40
CA SER A 361 -5.83 5.80 18.57
C SER A 361 -5.80 4.77 17.43
N ILE A 362 -4.66 4.63 16.73
CA ILE A 362 -4.46 3.64 15.65
C ILE A 362 -3.34 2.65 16.02
N THR A 363 -3.72 1.52 16.62
CA THR A 363 -2.77 0.47 17.03
C THR A 363 -2.31 -0.33 15.82
N GLN A 364 -1.00 -0.37 15.58
CA GLN A 364 -0.37 -1.13 14.49
C GLN A 364 0.27 -2.41 15.04
N ILE A 365 -0.16 -3.55 14.52
CA ILE A 365 0.16 -4.88 15.04
C ILE A 365 0.66 -5.76 13.89
N VAL A 366 1.77 -6.48 14.10
CA VAL A 366 2.33 -7.42 13.12
C VAL A 366 2.62 -8.74 13.84
N ILE A 367 2.03 -9.84 13.39
CA ILE A 367 2.45 -11.18 13.84
C ILE A 367 3.83 -11.42 13.25
N ASP A 368 4.87 -11.46 14.08
CA ASP A 368 6.27 -11.41 13.62
C ASP A 368 7.15 -12.61 14.04
N SER A 369 8.47 -12.49 13.87
CA SER A 369 9.44 -13.54 14.21
C SER A 369 9.45 -13.91 15.71
N THR A 370 8.96 -13.05 16.60
CA THR A 370 8.78 -13.41 18.02
C THR A 370 7.64 -14.42 18.19
N MET A 371 6.54 -14.20 17.46
CA MET A 371 5.29 -14.98 17.46
C MET A 371 5.28 -16.18 16.51
N THR A 372 6.36 -16.43 15.77
CA THR A 372 6.44 -17.51 14.78
C THR A 372 7.72 -18.33 14.90
N THR A 373 7.72 -19.54 14.34
CA THR A 373 8.90 -20.39 14.18
C THR A 373 9.04 -20.77 12.70
N SER A 374 10.20 -20.54 12.09
CA SER A 374 10.46 -20.99 10.72
C SER A 374 10.57 -22.51 10.67
N PHE A 375 9.90 -23.12 9.69
CA PHE A 375 9.82 -24.57 9.51
C PHE A 375 9.89 -24.93 8.02
N ALA A 376 10.51 -26.07 7.71
CA ALA A 376 10.45 -26.67 6.38
C ALA A 376 9.37 -27.73 6.37
N ALA A 377 8.25 -27.47 5.66
CA ALA A 377 7.21 -28.45 5.46
C ALA A 377 7.73 -29.67 4.66
N THR A 378 7.05 -30.82 4.76
CA THR A 378 7.43 -32.08 4.08
C THR A 378 7.58 -31.95 2.56
N SER A 379 6.98 -30.92 1.95
CA SER A 379 7.11 -30.54 0.54
C SER A 379 8.37 -29.73 0.20
N GLY A 380 9.26 -29.47 1.16
CA GLY A 380 10.42 -28.58 1.04
C GLY A 380 10.09 -27.08 1.12
N ALA A 381 8.81 -26.72 1.27
CA ALA A 381 8.39 -25.33 1.38
C ALA A 381 8.77 -24.72 2.75
N GLN A 382 9.40 -23.54 2.73
CA GLN A 382 9.61 -22.74 3.93
C GLN A 382 8.30 -22.07 4.36
N VAL A 383 7.94 -22.25 5.63
CA VAL A 383 6.67 -21.79 6.23
C VAL A 383 6.91 -21.29 7.66
N LEU A 384 5.90 -20.63 8.25
CA LEU A 384 5.95 -20.08 9.60
C LEU A 384 4.92 -20.79 10.50
N LEU A 385 5.37 -21.59 11.47
CA LEU A 385 4.48 -22.15 12.49
C LEU A 385 4.07 -21.04 13.48
N PRO A 386 2.76 -20.82 13.74
CA PRO A 386 2.31 -19.81 14.69
C PRO A 386 2.47 -20.27 16.15
N LYS A 387 3.01 -19.39 17.01
CA LYS A 387 3.04 -19.57 18.47
C LYS A 387 1.75 -19.01 19.05
N MET A 388 0.69 -19.83 19.08
CA MET A 388 -0.65 -19.39 19.46
C MET A 388 -0.74 -18.88 20.91
N ASP A 389 0.13 -19.36 21.80
CA ASP A 389 0.34 -18.84 23.15
C ASP A 389 0.72 -17.35 23.19
N LEU A 390 1.48 -16.87 22.20
CA LEU A 390 1.85 -15.45 22.06
C LEU A 390 0.86 -14.66 21.20
N ILE A 391 0.21 -15.31 20.22
CA ILE A 391 -0.71 -14.66 19.28
C ILE A 391 -2.10 -14.47 19.89
N THR A 392 -2.63 -15.44 20.64
CA THR A 392 -4.00 -15.38 21.19
C THR A 392 -4.26 -14.19 22.13
N PRO A 393 -3.35 -13.76 23.03
CA PRO A 393 -3.56 -12.56 23.85
C PRO A 393 -3.70 -11.29 22.99
N LEU A 394 -2.90 -11.18 21.93
CA LEU A 394 -2.92 -10.09 20.95
C LEU A 394 -4.21 -10.11 20.10
N LEU A 395 -4.72 -11.30 19.75
CA LEU A 395 -6.02 -11.44 19.08
C LEU A 395 -7.20 -11.12 20.01
N ALA A 396 -7.08 -11.39 21.31
CA ALA A 396 -8.10 -11.02 22.31
C ALA A 396 -8.16 -9.51 22.52
N ALA A 397 -6.99 -8.84 22.63
CA ALA A 397 -6.89 -7.39 22.62
C ALA A 397 -7.46 -6.79 21.33
N PHE A 398 -7.05 -7.33 20.17
CA PHE A 398 -7.60 -6.91 18.87
C PHE A 398 -9.12 -7.10 18.81
N ASN A 399 -9.69 -8.21 19.28
CA ASN A 399 -11.15 -8.43 19.26
C ASN A 399 -11.91 -7.49 20.21
N THR A 400 -11.32 -7.10 21.34
CA THR A 400 -11.93 -6.22 22.35
C THR A 400 -11.70 -4.72 22.11
N GLY A 401 -10.80 -4.34 21.19
CA GLY A 401 -10.44 -2.95 20.93
C GLY A 401 -9.42 -2.38 21.94
N GLN A 402 -8.66 -3.26 22.60
CA GLN A 402 -7.56 -2.93 23.52
C GLN A 402 -6.20 -3.00 22.82
#